data_AF-A0A1Y3NJ47-F1
#
_entry.id   AF-A0A1Y3NJ47-F1
#
_cell.length_a   1.000
_cell.length_b   1.000
_cell.length_c   1.000
_cell.angle_alpha   90.00
_cell.angle_beta   90.00
_cell.angle_gamma   90.00
#
_symmetry.space_group_name_H-M   'P 1'
#
loop_
_entity.id
_entity.type
_entity.pdbx_description
1 polymer ?
#
loop_
_entity_poly.entity_id
_entity_poly.type
_entity_poly.pdbx_seq_one_letter_code
_entity_poly.pdbx_strand_id
1 'polypeptide(L)'
;MNNSDPNKVFQGRSVKNLEIDKVKSTLKQFVRDWSDEGKLEREQTYTPIKDALLEYFQDIPEEDRGNINILVPGAGLGRLAYDITKLGFSTQGNEFSFYMLLGSNFILNWYCI
;
A
#
# COMPACT_ATOMS: atom_id res chain seq x y z
N MET A 1 48.35 -12.34 -10.43
CA MET A 1 49.05 -11.99 -9.19
C MET A 1 49.25 -10.47 -9.26
N ASN A 2 48.55 -9.58 -8.54
CA ASN A 2 48.10 -9.61 -7.16
C ASN A 2 46.74 -8.90 -7.02
N ASN A 3 45.77 -9.58 -6.41
CA ASN A 3 44.52 -9.00 -5.95
C ASN A 3 44.43 -9.29 -4.45
N SER A 4 44.88 -8.35 -3.63
CA SER A 4 44.78 -8.43 -2.16
C SER A 4 44.97 -7.03 -1.59
N ASP A 5 44.03 -6.14 -1.89
CA ASP A 5 43.83 -4.94 -1.09
C ASP A 5 42.87 -5.31 0.05
N PRO A 6 43.33 -5.38 1.31
CA PRO A 6 42.52 -5.78 2.46
C PRO A 6 41.44 -4.75 2.82
N ASN A 7 41.45 -3.57 2.19
CA ASN A 7 40.49 -2.48 2.42
C ASN A 7 39.49 -2.28 1.28
N LYS A 8 39.28 -3.28 0.40
CA LYS A 8 38.10 -3.29 -0.48
C LYS A 8 36.84 -3.54 0.37
N VAL A 9 36.46 -2.51 1.12
CA VAL A 9 35.09 -2.31 1.63
C VAL A 9 34.18 -2.57 0.45
N PHE A 10 33.22 -3.47 0.63
CA PHE A 10 32.25 -3.86 -0.38
C PHE A 10 31.79 -2.60 -1.13
N GLN A 11 32.28 -2.41 -2.37
CA GLN A 11 31.90 -1.27 -3.19
C GLN A 11 30.50 -1.57 -3.69
N GLY A 12 29.52 -1.37 -2.79
CA GLY A 12 28.11 -1.46 -3.11
C GLY A 12 27.82 -0.58 -4.31
N ARG A 13 26.89 -1.03 -5.15
CA ARG A 13 26.44 -0.25 -6.30
C ARG A 13 26.01 1.13 -5.80
N SER A 14 26.57 2.20 -6.35
CA SER A 14 26.14 3.56 -6.02
C SER A 14 24.65 3.69 -6.34
N VAL A 15 23.83 3.85 -5.30
CA VAL A 15 22.38 3.96 -5.42
C VAL A 15 22.07 5.33 -6.01
N LYS A 16 21.22 5.37 -7.04
CA LYS A 16 20.85 6.64 -7.65
C LYS A 16 20.01 7.44 -6.65
N ASN A 17 20.21 8.76 -6.56
CA ASN A 17 19.40 9.62 -5.68
C ASN A 17 17.89 9.44 -5.90
N LEU A 18 17.46 9.20 -7.14
CA LEU A 18 16.07 8.89 -7.49
C LEU A 18 15.51 7.64 -6.79
N GLU A 19 16.34 6.62 -6.56
CA GLU A 19 15.93 5.40 -5.85
C GLU A 19 15.77 5.69 -4.35
N ILE A 20 16.65 6.51 -3.78
CA ILE A 20 16.56 6.96 -2.39
C ILE A 20 15.28 7.77 -2.18
N ASP A 21 14.93 8.65 -3.11
CA ASP A 21 13.71 9.45 -3.02
C ASP A 21 12.45 8.58 -3.10
N LYS A 22 12.44 7.51 -3.91
CA LYS A 22 11.34 6.53 -3.91
C LYS A 22 11.20 5.81 -2.57
N VAL A 23 12.31 5.44 -1.93
CA VAL A 23 12.30 4.83 -0.59
C VAL A 23 11.71 5.82 0.42
N LYS A 24 12.18 7.07 0.43
CA LYS A 24 11.64 8.12 1.32
C LYS A 24 10.15 8.34 1.10
N SER A 25 9.68 8.37 -0.15
CA SER A 25 8.26 8.48 -0.46
C SER A 25 7.46 7.27 0.03
N THR A 26 8.02 6.06 -0.07
CA THR A 26 7.37 4.85 0.45
C THR A 26 7.25 4.91 1.98
N LEU A 27 8.28 5.38 2.69
CA LEU A 27 8.22 5.58 4.15
C LEU A 27 7.15 6.61 4.54
N LYS A 28 6.97 7.68 3.77
CA LYS A 28 5.87 8.63 3.97
C LYS A 28 4.50 8.00 3.71
N GLN A 29 4.41 7.11 2.72
CA GLN A 29 3.17 6.38 2.43
C GLN A 29 2.77 5.48 3.60
N PHE A 30 3.72 4.92 4.36
CA PHE A 30 3.40 4.17 5.58
C PHE A 30 2.70 5.03 6.64
N VAL A 31 3.13 6.28 6.83
CA VAL A 31 2.46 7.23 7.74
C VAL A 31 1.01 7.44 7.28
N ARG A 32 0.82 7.76 6.00
CA ARG A 32 -0.50 7.98 5.42
C ARG A 32 -1.42 6.76 5.57
N ASP A 33 -0.94 5.58 5.21
CA ASP A 33 -1.80 4.39 5.07
C ASP A 33 -1.93 3.57 6.35
N TRP A 34 -0.93 3.58 7.23
CA TRP A 34 -0.80 2.61 8.31
C TRP A 34 -0.38 3.20 9.67
N SER A 35 -0.35 4.52 9.82
CA SER A 35 -0.14 5.15 11.14
C SER A 35 -1.36 5.92 11.63
N ASP A 36 -1.36 6.29 12.91
CA ASP A 36 -2.42 7.11 13.51
C ASP A 36 -2.37 8.56 13.02
N GLU A 37 -1.16 9.09 12.79
CA GLU A 37 -0.96 10.44 12.27
C GLU A 37 -1.58 10.62 10.87
N GLY A 38 -1.60 9.56 10.05
CA GLY A 38 -2.26 9.58 8.74
C GLY A 38 -3.79 9.49 8.79
N LYS A 39 -4.41 9.30 9.96
CA LYS A 39 -5.86 9.06 10.08
C LYS A 39 -6.70 10.19 9.47
N LEU A 40 -6.38 11.43 9.79
CA LEU A 40 -7.12 12.59 9.28
C LEU A 40 -7.09 12.64 7.74
N GLU A 41 -5.93 12.37 7.16
CA GLU A 41 -5.74 12.36 5.70
C GLU A 41 -6.53 11.21 5.06
N ARG A 42 -6.58 10.03 5.68
CA ARG A 42 -7.40 8.91 5.22
C ARG A 42 -8.90 9.21 5.34
N GLU A 43 -9.34 9.83 6.42
CA GLU A 43 -10.75 10.20 6.58
C GLU A 43 -11.19 11.18 5.50
N GLN A 44 -10.35 12.16 5.16
CA GLN A 44 -10.66 13.12 4.11
C GLN A 44 -10.66 12.53 2.69
N THR A 45 -9.89 11.45 2.46
CA THR A 45 -9.67 10.93 1.10
C THR A 45 -10.33 9.59 0.83
N TYR A 46 -10.37 8.68 1.81
CA TYR A 46 -10.93 7.32 1.66
C TYR A 46 -12.38 7.22 2.11
N THR A 47 -12.82 7.98 3.10
CA THR A 47 -14.22 7.95 3.54
C THR A 47 -15.19 8.32 2.41
N PRO A 48 -14.97 9.39 1.61
CA PRO A 48 -15.88 9.71 0.51
C PRO A 48 -16.00 8.59 -0.55
N ILE A 49 -14.91 7.85 -0.79
CA ILE A 49 -14.90 6.72 -1.73
C ILE A 49 -15.70 5.55 -1.17
N LYS A 50 -15.52 5.23 0.12
CA LYS A 50 -16.26 4.16 0.80
C LYS A 50 -17.74 4.47 0.89
N ASP A 51 -18.08 5.71 1.25
CA ASP A 51 -19.47 6.16 1.36
C ASP A 51 -20.16 6.08 0.00
N ALA A 52 -19.49 6.51 -1.07
CA ALA A 52 -20.01 6.38 -2.43
C ALA A 52 -20.24 4.91 -2.84
N LEU A 53 -19.36 3.98 -2.45
CA LEU A 53 -19.58 2.55 -2.70
C LEU A 53 -20.78 2.01 -1.92
N LEU A 54 -20.92 2.38 -0.65
CA LEU A 54 -22.04 1.96 0.19
C LEU A 54 -23.37 2.54 -0.32
N GLU A 55 -23.39 3.78 -0.78
CA GLU A 55 -24.55 4.41 -1.39
C GLU A 55 -24.92 3.74 -2.71
N TYR A 56 -23.93 3.47 -3.58
CA TYR A 56 -24.17 2.84 -4.87
C TYR A 56 -24.71 1.40 -4.75
N PHE A 57 -24.28 0.67 -3.72
CA PHE A 57 -24.70 -0.71 -3.44
C PHE A 57 -25.63 -0.81 -2.22
N GLN A 58 -26.38 0.24 -1.90
CA GLN A 58 -27.23 0.30 -0.71
C GLN A 58 -28.34 -0.77 -0.70
N ASP A 59 -28.82 -1.17 -1.87
CA ASP A 59 -29.87 -2.17 -2.05
C ASP A 59 -29.35 -3.62 -1.90
N ILE A 60 -28.03 -3.80 -1.78
CA ILE A 60 -27.41 -5.12 -1.67
C ILE A 60 -27.08 -5.40 -0.19
N PRO A 61 -27.65 -6.47 0.39
CA PRO A 61 -27.33 -6.91 1.74
C PRO A 61 -25.82 -7.16 1.92
N GLU A 62 -25.32 -6.95 3.13
CA GLU A 62 -23.88 -7.06 3.42
C GLU A 62 -23.35 -8.47 3.12
N GLU A 63 -24.14 -9.50 3.40
CA GLU A 63 -23.85 -10.91 3.09
C GLU A 63 -23.61 -11.19 1.60
N ASP A 64 -24.23 -10.41 0.72
CA ASP A 64 -24.15 -10.58 -0.73
C ASP A 64 -23.07 -9.70 -1.38
N ARG A 65 -22.49 -8.74 -0.64
CA ARG A 65 -21.44 -7.83 -1.16
C ARG A 65 -20.19 -8.57 -1.62
N GLY A 66 -19.94 -9.77 -1.10
CA GLY A 66 -18.82 -10.62 -1.52
C GLY A 66 -18.87 -10.99 -3.01
N ASN A 67 -20.04 -10.91 -3.65
CA ASN A 67 -20.20 -11.17 -5.08
C ASN A 67 -19.80 -9.99 -5.99
N ILE A 68 -19.53 -8.81 -5.39
CA ILE A 68 -19.21 -7.59 -6.11
C ILE A 68 -17.69 -7.44 -6.14
N ASN A 69 -17.14 -7.38 -7.35
CA ASN A 69 -15.71 -7.24 -7.57
C ASN A 69 -15.31 -5.77 -7.71
N ILE A 70 -14.49 -5.27 -6.80
CA ILE A 70 -13.95 -3.90 -6.79
C ILE A 70 -12.47 -3.93 -7.14
N LEU A 71 -12.05 -3.09 -8.09
CA LEU A 71 -10.64 -2.91 -8.46
C LEU A 71 -10.14 -1.55 -7.95
N VAL A 72 -9.01 -1.56 -7.23
CA VAL A 72 -8.31 -0.35 -6.78
C VAL A 72 -6.98 -0.24 -7.54
N PRO A 73 -6.92 0.50 -8.66
CA PRO A 73 -5.68 0.74 -9.39
C PRO A 73 -4.78 1.74 -8.63
N GLY A 74 -3.47 1.52 -8.66
CA GLY A 74 -2.52 2.35 -7.90
C GLY A 74 -2.76 2.26 -6.39
N ALA A 75 -2.91 1.02 -5.88
CA ALA A 75 -3.31 0.78 -4.50
C ALA A 75 -2.27 1.22 -3.45
N GLY A 76 -1.03 1.56 -3.85
CA GLY A 76 0.02 1.98 -2.93
C GLY A 76 0.32 0.89 -1.91
N LEU A 77 0.16 1.20 -0.62
CA LEU A 77 0.33 0.20 0.46
C LEU A 77 -0.93 -0.62 0.75
N GLY A 78 -2.01 -0.43 -0.01
CA GLY A 78 -3.20 -1.27 0.01
C GLY A 78 -4.25 -0.90 1.06
N ARG A 79 -4.10 0.22 1.78
CA ARG A 79 -5.03 0.59 2.86
C ARG A 79 -6.47 0.77 2.39
N LEU A 80 -6.69 1.47 1.28
CA LEU A 80 -8.05 1.66 0.76
C LEU A 80 -8.67 0.31 0.33
N ALA A 81 -7.92 -0.53 -0.36
CA ALA A 81 -8.38 -1.86 -0.76
C ALA A 81 -8.73 -2.73 0.45
N TYR A 82 -7.93 -2.65 1.51
CA TYR A 82 -8.20 -3.31 2.80
C TYR A 82 -9.50 -2.80 3.43
N ASP A 83 -9.67 -1.47 3.52
CA ASP A 83 -10.87 -0.88 4.11
C ASP A 83 -12.14 -1.23 3.31
N ILE A 84 -12.08 -1.29 1.97
CA ILE A 84 -13.21 -1.71 1.13
C ILE A 84 -13.52 -3.20 1.35
N THR A 85 -12.49 -4.05 1.47
CA THR A 85 -12.67 -5.47 1.79
C THR A 85 -13.38 -5.65 3.14
N LYS A 86 -13.09 -4.79 4.12
CA LYS A 86 -13.77 -4.80 5.43
C LYS A 86 -15.25 -4.41 5.36
N LEU A 87 -15.71 -3.78 4.28
CA LEU A 87 -17.13 -3.48 4.04
C LEU A 87 -17.90 -4.64 3.40
N GLY A 88 -17.24 -5.78 3.15
CA GLY A 88 -17.82 -7.01 2.60
C GLY A 88 -17.57 -7.24 1.11
N PHE A 89 -16.92 -6.30 0.41
CA PHE A 89 -16.69 -6.42 -1.05
C PHE A 89 -15.48 -7.30 -1.38
N SER A 90 -15.56 -8.03 -2.50
CA SER A 90 -14.40 -8.72 -3.08
C SER A 90 -13.49 -7.70 -3.76
N THR A 91 -12.38 -7.34 -3.12
CA THR A 91 -11.52 -6.23 -3.58
C THR A 91 -10.17 -6.71 -4.09
N GLN A 92 -9.75 -6.18 -5.24
CA GLN A 92 -8.42 -6.38 -5.80
C GLN A 92 -7.65 -5.05 -5.83
N GLY A 93 -6.51 -5.00 -5.14
CA GLY A 93 -5.54 -3.92 -5.29
C GLY A 93 -4.57 -4.19 -6.45
N ASN A 94 -4.27 -3.17 -7.26
CA ASN A 94 -3.24 -3.24 -8.30
C ASN A 94 -2.18 -2.17 -8.08
N GLU A 95 -0.91 -2.56 -8.14
CA GLU A 95 0.23 -1.67 -8.00
C GLU A 95 1.39 -2.12 -8.90
N PHE A 96 2.17 -1.16 -9.40
CA PHE A 96 3.30 -1.38 -10.31
C PHE A 96 4.65 -1.15 -9.62
N SER A 97 4.73 -0.25 -8.65
CA SER A 97 5.97 0.09 -7.95
C SER A 97 6.42 -1.04 -7.03
N PHE A 98 7.60 -1.61 -7.30
CA PHE A 98 8.21 -2.62 -6.42
C PHE A 98 8.40 -2.14 -4.97
N TYR A 99 8.62 -0.84 -4.75
CA TYR A 99 8.74 -0.30 -3.39
C TYR A 99 7.42 -0.40 -2.62
N MET A 100 6.31 -0.09 -3.30
CA MET A 100 4.96 -0.20 -2.72
C MET A 100 4.52 -1.66 -2.60
N LEU A 101 4.85 -2.51 -3.58
CA LEU A 101 4.58 -3.96 -3.52
C LEU A 101 5.31 -4.63 -2.35
N LEU A 102 6.58 -4.30 -2.12
CA LEU A 102 7.32 -4.83 -0.99
C LEU A 102 6.75 -4.32 0.35
N GLY A 103 6.44 -3.02 0.42
CA GLY A 103 5.87 -2.41 1.62
C GLY A 103 4.48 -2.94 1.96
N SER A 104 3.59 -3.07 0.97
CA SER A 104 2.26 -3.64 1.12
C SER A 104 2.33 -5.12 1.52
N ASN A 105 3.19 -5.91 0.88
CA ASN A 105 3.36 -7.31 1.24
C ASN A 105 3.84 -7.47 2.69
N PHE A 106 4.74 -6.60 3.15
CA PHE A 106 5.18 -6.61 4.54
C PHE A 106 4.03 -6.32 5.51
N ILE A 107 3.31 -5.21 5.32
CA ILE A 107 2.27 -4.80 6.27
C ILE A 107 1.03 -5.69 6.23
N LEU A 108 0.62 -6.19 5.06
CA LEU A 108 -0.60 -6.98 4.92
C LEU A 108 -0.43 -8.46 5.32
N ASN A 109 0.77 -9.02 5.19
CA ASN A 109 1.00 -10.45 5.44
C ASN A 109 1.84 -10.76 6.68
N TRP A 110 2.72 -9.83 7.10
CA TRP A 110 3.69 -10.09 8.17
C TRP A 110 3.45 -9.25 9.43
N TYR A 111 2.65 -8.20 9.34
CA TYR A 111 2.18 -7.44 10.49
C TYR A 111 0.68 -7.72 10.67
N CYS A 112 0.27 -8.17 11.85
CA CYS A 112 -1.15 -8.23 12.17
C CYS A 112 -1.68 -6.80 12.31
N ILE A 113 -2.65 -6.44 11.46
CA ILE A 113 -3.51 -5.26 11.59
C ILE A 113 -4.79 -5.69 12.31
#